data_AF-A0A3A8IXY6-F1
#
_entry.id   AF-A0A3A8IXY6-F1
#
_cell.length_a   1.000
_cell.length_b   1.000
_cell.length_c   1.000
_cell.angle_alpha   90.00
_cell.angle_beta   90.00
_cell.angle_gamma   90.00
#
_symmetry.space_group_name_H-M   'P 1'
#
loop_
_entity.id
_entity.type
_entity.pdbx_description
1 polymer ?
#
loop_
_entity_poly.entity_id
_entity_poly.type
_entity_poly.pdbx_seq_one_letter_code
_entity_poly.pdbx_strand_id
1 'polypeptide(L)'
;MGTGGMFTALQDGDTVELNSGFQGGQHVFVSLRAWELTTLSSRVELSLERTSDGNRVSVPYEVDLRFSPSPQPGEPAMLEGLLLQVTDASKAVGQEVRLNASFESNTGEHGSDSRTVIIQWASDLEP
;
A
#
# COMPACT_ATOMS: atom_id res chain seq x y z
N MET A 1 -1.50 -7.98 0.63
CA MET A 1 -1.65 -6.52 0.49
C MET A 1 -2.98 -6.17 -0.21
N GLY A 2 -3.51 -4.96 -0.04
CA GLY A 2 -4.74 -4.48 -0.68
C GLY A 2 -4.77 -2.97 -1.00
N THR A 3 -5.79 -2.48 -1.72
CA THR A 3 -6.01 -1.05 -2.07
C THR A 3 -7.46 -0.59 -1.88
N GLY A 4 -7.73 0.71 -2.04
CA GLY A 4 -9.06 1.33 -1.98
C GLY A 4 -9.46 1.83 -0.58
N GLY A 5 -10.69 2.35 -0.47
CA GLY A 5 -11.28 2.82 0.79
C GLY A 5 -11.68 1.70 1.77
N MET A 6 -11.71 0.45 1.31
CA MET A 6 -11.88 -0.78 2.08
C MET A 6 -10.89 -1.83 1.58
N PHE A 7 -10.41 -2.74 2.43
CA PHE A 7 -9.47 -3.77 2.01
C PHE A 7 -10.02 -4.64 0.87
N THR A 8 -9.36 -4.57 -0.29
CA THR A 8 -9.50 -5.51 -1.41
C THR A 8 -8.13 -6.10 -1.72
N ALA A 9 -8.01 -7.43 -1.64
CA ALA A 9 -6.72 -8.11 -1.86
C ALA A 9 -6.24 -7.91 -3.30
N LEU A 10 -4.97 -7.53 -3.46
CA LEU A 10 -4.34 -7.34 -4.77
C LEU A 10 -3.79 -8.65 -5.35
N GLN A 11 -3.99 -8.80 -6.65
CA GLN A 11 -3.36 -9.79 -7.52
C GLN A 11 -2.42 -9.08 -8.50
N ASP A 12 -1.51 -9.85 -9.10
CA ASP A 12 -0.64 -9.31 -10.13
C ASP A 12 -1.44 -8.95 -11.39
N GLY A 13 -1.15 -7.80 -11.97
CA GLY A 13 -1.87 -7.22 -13.11
C GLY A 13 -3.11 -6.41 -12.74
N ASP A 14 -3.48 -6.37 -11.45
CA ASP A 14 -4.62 -5.55 -11.00
C ASP A 14 -4.39 -4.06 -11.28
N THR A 15 -5.49 -3.35 -11.47
CA THR A 15 -5.46 -1.88 -11.55
C THR A 15 -5.59 -1.28 -10.17
N VAL A 16 -4.71 -0.34 -9.87
CA VAL A 16 -4.70 0.42 -8.62
C VAL A 16 -4.93 1.89 -8.91
N GLU A 17 -5.86 2.49 -8.16
CA GLU A 17 -6.28 3.87 -8.38
C GLU A 17 -5.34 4.87 -7.74
N LEU A 18 -4.92 5.84 -8.54
CA LEU A 18 -4.25 7.05 -8.12
C LEU A 18 -5.30 8.11 -7.83
N ASN A 19 -5.37 8.52 -6.58
CA ASN A 19 -6.36 9.46 -6.09
C ASN A 19 -5.75 10.85 -5.98
N SER A 20 -6.45 11.85 -6.52
CA SER A 20 -6.11 13.26 -6.36
C SER A 20 -6.43 13.70 -4.93
N GLY A 21 -5.40 14.12 -4.20
CA GLY A 21 -5.51 14.72 -2.87
C GLY A 21 -5.58 16.25 -2.91
N PHE A 22 -5.84 16.85 -1.75
CA PHE A 22 -5.81 18.30 -1.60
C PHE A 22 -4.41 18.87 -1.90
N GLN A 23 -4.36 20.09 -2.43
CA GLN A 23 -3.13 20.80 -2.82
C GLN A 23 -2.28 20.11 -3.92
N GLY A 24 -2.88 19.24 -4.73
CA GLY A 24 -2.22 18.61 -5.88
C GLY A 24 -1.32 17.42 -5.52
N GLY A 25 -1.42 16.90 -4.29
CA GLY A 25 -0.83 15.61 -3.96
C GLY A 25 -1.61 14.47 -4.64
N GLN A 26 -0.94 13.36 -4.98
CA GLN A 26 -1.62 12.17 -5.50
C GLN A 26 -1.18 10.93 -4.73
N HIS A 27 -2.12 10.04 -4.41
CA HIS A 27 -1.86 8.93 -3.50
C HIS A 27 -2.50 7.64 -4.02
N VAL A 28 -1.82 6.54 -3.76
CA VAL A 28 -2.42 5.21 -3.77
C VAL A 28 -2.86 4.89 -2.33
N PHE A 29 -4.11 4.50 -2.16
CA PHE A 29 -4.58 3.95 -0.88
C PHE A 29 -4.07 2.51 -0.75
N VAL A 30 -3.42 2.20 0.37
CA VAL A 30 -2.89 0.87 0.66
C VAL A 30 -3.49 0.37 1.97
N SER A 31 -3.79 -0.92 2.00
CA SER A 31 -4.18 -1.64 3.21
C SER A 31 -3.37 -2.91 3.35
N LEU A 32 -3.01 -3.27 4.58
CA LEU A 32 -2.22 -4.44 4.91
C LEU A 32 -3.03 -5.37 5.82
N ARG A 33 -2.85 -6.67 5.60
CA ARG A 33 -3.33 -7.74 6.47
C ARG A 33 -2.13 -8.58 6.86
N ALA A 34 -2.01 -8.86 8.15
CA ALA A 34 -0.95 -9.69 8.71
C ALA A 34 -1.58 -10.75 9.61
N TRP A 35 -1.13 -12.00 9.44
CA TRP A 35 -1.57 -13.14 10.23
C TRP A 35 -0.56 -13.41 11.33
N GLU A 36 -1.02 -14.05 12.41
CA GLU A 36 -0.16 -14.58 13.47
C GLU A 36 0.75 -13.54 14.15
N LEU A 37 0.39 -12.26 14.10
CA LEU A 37 1.10 -11.21 14.83
C LEU A 37 0.92 -11.39 16.34
N THR A 38 2.03 -11.48 17.08
CA THR A 38 2.00 -11.38 18.54
C THR A 38 2.24 -9.93 19.00
N THR A 39 2.95 -9.14 18.19
CA THR A 39 3.16 -7.70 18.40
C THR A 39 2.40 -6.89 17.36
N LEU A 40 1.57 -5.95 17.81
CA LEU A 40 0.77 -5.09 16.91
C LEU A 40 1.47 -3.80 16.48
N SER A 41 2.49 -3.36 17.21
CA SER A 41 3.25 -2.15 16.88
C SER A 41 4.45 -2.51 16.03
N SER A 42 4.50 -1.99 14.80
CA SER A 42 5.55 -2.31 13.83
C SER A 42 5.93 -1.08 13.02
N ARG A 43 7.21 -0.99 12.68
CA ARG A 43 7.70 -0.11 11.62
C ARG A 43 7.21 -0.66 10.29
N VAL A 44 6.45 0.13 9.54
CA VAL A 44 5.87 -0.24 8.24
C VAL A 44 6.57 0.53 7.14
N GLU A 45 6.99 -0.19 6.10
CA GLU A 45 7.62 0.40 4.92
C GLU A 45 6.80 0.08 3.67
N LEU A 46 6.57 1.10 2.82
CA LEU A 46 5.90 0.95 1.53
C LEU A 46 6.71 1.62 0.41
N SER A 47 6.72 1.03 -0.78
CA SER A 47 7.27 1.66 -1.98
C SER A 47 6.50 1.28 -3.25
N LEU A 48 6.47 2.19 -4.23
CA LEU A 48 6.10 1.89 -5.61
C LEU A 48 7.30 2.08 -6.50
N GLU A 49 7.63 1.04 -7.26
CA GLU A 49 8.78 1.00 -8.17
C GLU A 49 8.34 0.62 -9.57
N ARG A 50 8.70 1.40 -10.58
CA ARG A 50 8.37 1.08 -11.97
C ARG A 50 9.12 -0.19 -12.39
N THR A 51 8.41 -1.15 -12.98
CA THR A 51 9.04 -2.44 -13.33
C THR A 51 10.02 -2.33 -14.49
N SER A 52 9.82 -1.37 -15.40
CA SER A 52 10.65 -1.20 -16.60
C SER A 52 12.10 -0.78 -16.31
N ASP A 53 12.34 -0.02 -15.25
CA ASP A 53 13.64 0.57 -14.93
C ASP A 53 14.03 0.52 -13.44
N GLY A 54 13.15 0.02 -12.57
CA GLY A 54 13.38 -0.07 -11.13
C GLY A 54 13.31 1.28 -10.40
N ASN A 55 12.95 2.36 -11.08
CA ASN A 55 12.89 3.68 -10.45
C ASN A 55 11.69 3.77 -9.51
N ARG A 56 11.94 4.24 -8.28
CA ARG A 56 10.88 4.54 -7.32
C ARG A 56 10.04 5.73 -7.81
N VAL A 57 8.73 5.54 -7.85
CA VAL A 57 7.76 6.58 -8.25
C VAL A 57 6.97 7.13 -7.07
N SER A 58 7.07 6.49 -5.90
CA SER A 58 6.53 7.02 -4.64
C SER A 58 7.55 7.81 -3.82
N VAL A 59 7.05 8.60 -2.88
CA VAL A 59 7.84 9.05 -1.72
C VAL A 59 8.18 7.82 -0.86
N PRO A 60 9.36 7.76 -0.21
CA PRO A 60 9.61 6.76 0.83
C PRO A 60 8.54 6.83 1.92
N TYR A 61 7.88 5.72 2.19
CA TYR A 61 6.92 5.61 3.29
C TYR A 61 7.53 4.71 4.36
N GLU A 62 7.79 5.26 5.54
CA GLU A 62 8.39 4.58 6.68
C GLU A 62 7.81 5.19 7.96
N VAL A 63 6.93 4.44 8.64
CA VAL A 63 6.20 4.95 9.82
C VAL A 63 5.99 3.83 10.83
N ASP A 64 6.13 4.13 12.11
CA ASP A 64 5.71 3.25 13.20
C ASP A 64 4.19 3.30 13.34
N LEU A 65 3.53 2.18 13.03
CA LEU A 65 2.08 2.05 13.06
C LEU A 65 1.66 0.88 13.97
N ARG A 66 0.43 0.95 14.45
CA ARG A 66 -0.19 -0.12 15.23
C ARG A 66 -1.28 -0.79 14.41
N PHE A 67 -1.11 -2.07 14.11
CA PHE A 67 -2.15 -2.90 13.52
C PHE A 67 -3.38 -2.93 14.43
N SER A 68 -4.56 -2.75 13.84
CA SER A 68 -5.82 -3.03 14.51
C SER A 68 -5.93 -4.54 14.75
N PRO A 69 -6.20 -4.98 15.99
CA PRO A 69 -6.33 -6.40 16.28
C PRO A 69 -7.52 -6.99 15.53
N SER A 70 -7.40 -8.27 15.20
CA SER A 70 -8.51 -9.02 14.64
C SER A 70 -9.69 -9.10 15.62
N PRO A 71 -10.95 -8.98 15.15
CA PRO A 71 -12.13 -9.17 16.00
C PRO A 71 -12.37 -10.64 16.38
N GLN A 72 -11.82 -11.61 15.63
CA GLN A 72 -11.97 -13.05 15.90
C GLN A 72 -10.62 -13.80 15.87
N PRO A 73 -10.46 -14.88 16.67
CA PRO A 73 -9.28 -15.75 16.56
C PRO A 73 -9.14 -16.34 15.15
N GLY A 74 -7.94 -16.27 14.56
CA GLY A 74 -7.65 -16.79 13.22
C GLY A 74 -7.87 -15.81 12.07
N GLU A 75 -8.44 -14.63 12.34
CA GLU A 75 -8.54 -13.53 11.39
C GLU A 75 -7.28 -12.62 11.44
N PRO A 76 -6.94 -11.92 10.34
CA PRO A 76 -5.74 -11.09 10.27
C PRO A 76 -5.90 -9.77 11.02
N ALA A 77 -4.80 -9.28 11.58
CA ALA A 77 -4.68 -7.89 12.02
C ALA A 77 -4.58 -6.96 10.80
N MET A 78 -5.07 -5.72 10.94
CA MET A 78 -5.27 -4.82 9.79
C MET A 78 -4.62 -3.45 9.97
N LEU A 79 -4.08 -2.92 8.88
CA LEU A 79 -3.80 -1.51 8.69
C LEU A 79 -4.55 -1.04 7.44
N GLU A 80 -5.32 0.02 7.56
CA GLU A 80 -6.13 0.58 6.48
C GLU A 80 -5.87 2.08 6.36
N GLY A 81 -6.16 2.64 5.18
CA GLY A 81 -6.03 4.08 4.94
C GLY A 81 -4.59 4.57 4.83
N LEU A 82 -3.63 3.70 4.50
CA LEU A 82 -2.24 4.12 4.28
C LEU A 82 -2.16 4.90 2.95
N LEU A 83 -1.58 6.09 2.99
CA LEU A 83 -1.48 6.97 1.84
C LEU A 83 -0.07 6.93 1.27
N LEU A 84 0.12 6.18 0.19
CA LEU A 84 1.40 6.14 -0.51
C LEU A 84 1.45 7.22 -1.58
N GLN A 85 2.17 8.30 -1.30
CA GLN A 85 2.27 9.45 -2.19
C GLN A 85 3.09 9.13 -3.44
N VAL A 86 2.54 9.43 -4.62
CA VAL A 86 3.24 9.43 -5.90
C VAL A 86 3.69 10.87 -6.19
N THR A 87 4.97 11.09 -6.53
CA THR A 87 5.50 12.46 -6.70
C THR A 87 5.17 13.05 -8.06
N ASP A 88 5.11 12.21 -9.08
CA ASP A 88 4.92 12.58 -10.48
C ASP A 88 4.01 11.56 -11.15
N ALA A 89 2.73 11.89 -11.28
CA ALA A 89 1.75 10.97 -11.87
C ALA A 89 2.09 10.57 -13.31
N SER A 90 2.73 11.45 -14.08
CA SER A 90 3.13 11.15 -15.47
C SER A 90 4.12 9.99 -15.56
N LYS A 91 4.82 9.70 -14.45
CA LYS A 91 5.78 8.61 -14.33
C LYS A 91 5.18 7.30 -13.82
N ALA A 92 3.95 7.31 -13.31
CA ALA A 92 3.30 6.15 -12.71
C ALA A 92 2.05 5.70 -13.49
N VAL A 93 1.22 6.64 -13.92
CA VAL A 93 -0.07 6.34 -14.59
C VAL A 93 0.16 5.62 -15.92
N GLY A 94 -0.60 4.56 -16.14
CA GLY A 94 -0.50 3.66 -17.29
C GLY A 94 0.74 2.76 -17.28
N GLN A 95 1.56 2.83 -16.22
CA GLN A 95 2.75 2.00 -16.08
C GLN A 95 2.49 0.82 -15.17
N GLU A 96 3.21 -0.26 -15.44
CA GLU A 96 3.35 -1.37 -14.50
C GLU A 96 4.34 -0.98 -13.40
N VAL A 97 3.90 -1.13 -12.15
CA VAL A 97 4.67 -0.81 -10.97
C VAL A 97 4.58 -1.95 -9.97
N ARG A 98 5.65 -2.14 -9.20
CA ARG A 98 5.71 -3.07 -8.10
C ARG A 98 5.42 -2.30 -6.81
N LEU A 99 4.31 -2.65 -6.16
CA LEU A 99 3.97 -2.19 -4.83
C LEU A 99 4.60 -3.14 -3.82
N ASN A 100 5.52 -2.65 -3.01
CA ASN A 100 6.18 -3.40 -1.96
C ASN A 100 5.65 -2.93 -0.60
N ALA A 101 5.41 -3.89 0.30
CA ALA A 101 5.20 -3.62 1.72
C ALA A 101 6.06 -4.54 2.56
N SER A 102 6.57 -3.99 3.65
CA SER A 102 7.14 -4.77 4.74
C SER A 102 6.74 -4.17 6.08
N PHE A 103 6.86 -4.98 7.12
CA PHE A 103 6.82 -4.49 8.48
C PHE A 103 7.86 -5.21 9.33
N GLU A 104 8.32 -4.55 10.39
CA GLU A 104 9.18 -5.11 11.41
C GLU A 104 8.75 -4.60 12.79
N SER A 105 8.50 -5.52 13.71
CA SER A 105 8.20 -5.23 15.11
C SER A 105 9.50 -5.11 15.93
N ASN A 106 9.41 -4.46 17.10
CA ASN A 106 10.53 -4.39 18.03
C ASN A 106 10.94 -5.75 18.64
N THR A 107 10.10 -6.78 18.50
CA THR A 107 10.40 -8.17 18.89
C THR A 107 11.05 -8.98 17.78
N GLY A 108 11.29 -8.37 16.60
CA GLY A 108 11.90 -9.02 15.43
C GLY A 108 10.92 -9.79 14.53
N GLU A 109 9.63 -9.81 14.86
CA GLU A 109 8.60 -10.31 13.93
C GLU A 109 8.56 -9.40 12.71
N HIS A 110 8.58 -9.99 11.53
CA HIS A 110 8.58 -9.26 10.28
C HIS A 110 7.77 -10.00 9.22
N GLY A 111 7.33 -9.27 8.22
CA GLY A 111 6.65 -9.82 7.06
C GLY A 111 6.81 -8.88 5.88
N SER A 112 6.73 -9.43 4.67
CA SER A 112 6.76 -8.66 3.44
C SER A 112 5.83 -9.25 2.39
N ASP A 113 5.35 -8.40 1.51
CA ASP A 113 4.52 -8.77 0.36
C ASP A 113 4.78 -7.79 -0.78
N SER A 114 4.67 -8.28 -2.01
CA SER A 114 4.90 -7.48 -3.22
C SER A 114 3.92 -7.88 -4.30
N ARG A 115 3.31 -6.89 -4.97
CA ARG A 115 2.40 -7.12 -6.10
C ARG A 115 2.73 -6.19 -7.24
N THR A 116 2.65 -6.73 -8.45
CA THR A 116 2.84 -5.96 -9.68
C THR A 116 1.48 -5.48 -10.17
N VAL A 117 1.27 -4.18 -10.27
CA VAL A 117 -0.03 -3.56 -10.56
C VAL A 117 0.10 -2.49 -11.64
N ILE A 118 -1.02 -2.09 -12.24
CA ILE A 118 -1.10 -0.99 -13.20
C ILE A 118 -1.72 0.20 -12.49
N ILE A 119 -1.05 1.35 -12.51
CA ILE A 119 -1.64 2.58 -11.94
C ILE A 119 -2.56 3.24 -12.95
N GLN A 120 -3.77 3.59 -12.54
CA GLN A 120 -4.69 4.42 -13.31
C GLN A 120 -5.22 5.54 -12.43
N TRP A 121 -5.59 6.68 -13.02
CA TRP A 121 -6.33 7.68 -12.26
C TRP A 121 -7.64 7.08 -11.77
N ALA A 122 -8.02 7.39 -10.53
CA ALA A 122 -9.38 7.15 -10.07
C ALA A 122 -10.35 7.82 -11.06
N SER A 123 -11.42 7.11 -11.41
CA SER A 123 -12.43 7.65 -12.34
C SER A 123 -13.14 8.83 -11.68
N ASP A 124 -13.40 9.92 -12.42
CA ASP A 124 -14.28 11.04 -11.99
C ASP A 124 -15.77 10.61 -11.91
N LEU A 125 -16.06 9.37 -11.54
CA LEU A 125 -17.42 8.95 -11.24
C LEU A 125 -17.76 9.46 -9.83
N GLU A 126 -18.10 10.75 -9.75
CA GLU A 126 -18.95 11.29 -8.68
C GLU A 126 -20.43 10.95 -8.96
N PRO A 127 -21.32 10.82 -7.97
CA PRO A 127 -21.16 10.63 -6.52
C PRO A 127 -21.65 9.26 -6.01
#